data_AF-A0A835NTL3-F1
#
_entry.id   AF-A0A835NTL3-F1
#
_cell.length_a   1.000
_cell.length_b   1.000
_cell.length_c   1.000
_cell.angle_alpha   90.00
_cell.angle_beta   90.00
_cell.angle_gamma   90.00
#
_symmetry.space_group_name_H-M   'P 1'
#
loop_
_entity.id
_entity.type
_entity.pdbx_description
1 polymer ?
#
loop_
_entity_poly.entity_id
_entity_poly.type
_entity_poly.pdbx_seq_one_letter_code
_entity_poly.pdbx_strand_id
1 'polypeptide(L)'
;MFLLIGSLALADLLAGLGLVANFAVRYLLRPPSEAAELAAAGLLLAAFSASVCSLLAITVDRYLSLYNALTYHSERTLGFTCAMVLLMWLLCLGVGLLPLLGWNCLRDQSSCSILRPVTKDNAAVLAVTFLLLFALMMQLYLQICKIAFRHAQQIAVQHQFIATAQATSTRKGLSTLSLILGTFALCWIPFAIYSLVADSSYPAVYTYSLALPATCNSLINPIIYAFRNPDIQKSLWLACCGCIPSTFSSRPRTSSDV
;
A
#
# COMPACT_ATOMS: atom_id res chain seq x y z
N MET A 1 12.50 -5.94 -5.26
CA MET A 1 11.19 -6.48 -4.85
C MET A 1 11.06 -6.66 -3.33
N PHE A 2 11.81 -7.55 -2.66
CA PHE A 2 11.65 -7.79 -1.21
C PHE A 2 11.80 -6.54 -0.33
N LEU A 3 12.72 -5.62 -0.66
CA LEU A 3 12.85 -4.33 0.03
C LEU A 3 11.58 -3.47 -0.05
N LEU A 4 10.87 -3.50 -1.18
CA LEU A 4 9.61 -2.75 -1.36
C LEU A 4 8.48 -3.37 -0.55
N ILE A 5 8.42 -4.70 -0.48
CA ILE A 5 7.46 -5.42 0.37
C ILE A 5 7.74 -5.15 1.84
N GLY A 6 9.03 -5.14 2.25
CA GLY A 6 9.42 -4.76 3.60
C GLY A 6 9.07 -3.32 3.95
N SER A 7 9.27 -2.39 3.01
CA SER A 7 8.82 -0.99 3.13
C SER A 7 7.31 -0.89 3.33
N LEU A 8 6.53 -1.62 2.53
CA LEU A 8 5.07 -1.67 2.67
C LEU A 8 4.65 -2.24 4.03
N ALA A 9 5.27 -3.34 4.47
CA ALA A 9 4.98 -3.95 5.76
C ALA A 9 5.30 -3.00 6.93
N LEU A 10 6.39 -2.25 6.85
CA LEU A 10 6.73 -1.21 7.83
C LEU A 10 5.70 -0.08 7.82
N ALA A 11 5.28 0.38 6.65
CA ALA A 11 4.25 1.41 6.51
C ALA A 11 2.90 0.96 7.11
N ASP A 12 2.47 -0.27 6.83
CA ASP A 12 1.23 -0.84 7.37
C ASP A 12 1.30 -1.05 8.90
N LEU A 13 2.45 -1.45 9.43
CA LEU A 13 2.69 -1.53 10.88
C LEU A 13 2.58 -0.15 11.54
N LEU A 14 3.23 0.86 10.95
CA LEU A 14 3.17 2.24 11.45
C LEU A 14 1.76 2.83 11.33
N ALA A 15 0.99 2.46 10.30
CA ALA A 15 -0.39 2.90 10.15
C ALA A 15 -1.27 2.31 11.26
N GLY A 16 -1.10 1.02 11.58
CA GLY A 16 -1.77 0.37 12.71
C GLY A 16 -1.42 1.01 14.06
N LEU A 17 -0.13 1.20 14.34
CA LEU A 17 0.35 1.86 15.55
C LEU A 17 -0.13 3.32 15.63
N GLY A 18 -0.08 4.05 14.51
CA GLY A 18 -0.56 5.41 14.40
C GLY A 18 -2.05 5.52 14.66
N LEU A 19 -2.85 4.55 14.23
CA LEU A 19 -4.30 4.53 14.47
C LEU A 19 -4.59 4.36 15.96
N VAL A 20 -3.92 3.41 16.61
CA VAL A 20 -4.02 3.20 18.07
C VAL A 20 -3.56 4.44 18.82
N ALA A 21 -2.45 5.06 18.42
CA ALA A 21 -1.94 6.28 19.03
C ALA A 21 -2.91 7.46 18.86
N ASN A 22 -3.47 7.65 17.66
CA ASN A 22 -4.43 8.72 17.40
C ASN A 22 -5.71 8.55 18.24
N PHE A 23 -6.22 7.32 18.34
CA PHE A 23 -7.36 7.00 19.20
C PHE A 23 -7.03 7.25 20.68
N ALA A 24 -5.86 6.80 21.15
CA ALA A 24 -5.44 6.99 22.54
C ALA A 24 -5.27 8.47 22.91
N VAL A 25 -4.59 9.24 22.06
CA VAL A 25 -4.42 10.68 22.27
C VAL A 25 -5.77 11.39 22.31
N ARG A 26 -6.70 11.03 21.41
CA ARG A 26 -7.97 11.73 21.29
C ARG A 26 -8.97 11.42 22.40
N TYR A 27 -9.01 10.17 22.86
CA TYR A 27 -10.06 9.68 23.76
C TYR A 27 -9.58 9.38 25.17
N LEU A 28 -8.31 9.00 25.34
CA LEU A 28 -7.76 8.61 26.64
C LEU A 28 -6.99 9.75 27.31
N LEU A 29 -6.29 10.60 26.56
CA LEU A 29 -5.65 11.80 27.11
C LEU A 29 -6.67 12.94 27.21
N ARG A 30 -6.91 13.47 28.42
CA ARG A 30 -7.78 14.62 28.66
C ARG A 30 -7.12 15.63 29.62
N PRO A 31 -6.77 16.85 29.17
CA PRO A 31 -6.69 17.30 27.78
C PRO A 31 -5.42 16.77 27.07
N PRO A 32 -5.48 16.44 25.78
CA PRO A 32 -4.28 16.12 25.01
C PRO A 32 -3.46 17.38 24.74
N SER A 33 -2.13 17.23 24.62
CA SER A 33 -1.28 18.32 24.15
C SER A 33 -1.42 18.48 22.64
N GLU A 34 -1.39 19.73 22.14
CA GLU A 34 -1.49 20.03 20.71
C GLU A 34 -0.44 19.26 19.89
N ALA A 35 0.79 19.19 20.40
CA ALA A 35 1.88 18.45 19.78
C ALA A 35 1.57 16.94 19.67
N ALA A 36 0.91 16.34 20.66
CA ALA A 36 0.54 14.92 20.60
C ALA A 36 -0.58 14.67 19.57
N GLU A 37 -1.59 15.54 19.49
CA GLU A 37 -2.64 15.42 18.47
C GLU A 37 -2.07 15.54 17.05
N LEU A 38 -1.23 16.54 16.83
CA LEU A 38 -0.59 16.80 15.53
C LEU A 38 0.38 15.69 15.15
N ALA A 39 1.20 15.20 16.09
CA ALA A 39 2.13 14.12 15.84
C ALA A 39 1.42 12.79 15.54
N ALA A 40 0.34 12.47 16.26
CA ALA A 40 -0.43 11.25 16.00
C ALA A 40 -1.12 11.29 14.63
N ALA A 41 -1.71 12.44 14.25
CA ALA A 41 -2.27 12.64 12.92
C ALA A 41 -1.21 12.61 11.82
N GLY A 42 -0.05 13.24 12.07
CA GLY A 42 1.08 13.25 11.14
C GLY A 42 1.69 11.87 10.90
N LEU A 43 1.83 11.07 11.96
CA LEU A 43 2.28 9.67 11.85
C LEU A 43 1.32 8.84 10.99
N LEU A 44 0.01 8.97 11.22
CA LEU A 44 -1.00 8.31 10.39
C LEU A 44 -0.90 8.73 8.92
N LEU A 45 -0.79 10.03 8.67
CA LEU A 45 -0.72 10.56 7.32
C LEU A 45 0.56 10.10 6.60
N ALA A 46 1.71 10.11 7.27
CA ALA A 46 2.97 9.61 6.72
C ALA A 46 2.89 8.10 6.44
N ALA A 47 2.36 7.31 7.37
CA ALA A 47 2.28 5.86 7.23
C ALA A 47 1.37 5.44 6.08
N PHE A 48 0.18 6.05 5.95
CA PHE A 48 -0.71 5.78 4.83
C PHE A 48 -0.10 6.24 3.50
N SER A 49 0.52 7.42 3.47
CA SER A 49 1.23 7.91 2.28
C SER A 49 2.35 6.95 1.87
N ALA A 50 3.14 6.45 2.82
CA ALA A 50 4.20 5.48 2.58
C ALA A 50 3.67 4.13 2.07
N SER A 51 2.52 3.68 2.56
CA SER A 51 1.86 2.45 2.10
C SER A 51 1.41 2.59 0.64
N VAL A 52 0.73 3.68 0.29
CA VAL A 52 0.28 3.97 -1.08
C VAL A 52 1.46 4.13 -2.04
N CYS A 53 2.47 4.90 -1.68
CA CYS A 53 3.67 5.06 -2.50
C CYS A 53 4.43 3.73 -2.66
N SER A 54 4.50 2.89 -1.62
CA SER A 54 5.11 1.56 -1.70
C SER A 54 4.34 0.65 -2.65
N LEU A 55 3.00 0.66 -2.61
CA LEU A 55 2.15 -0.09 -3.55
C LEU A 55 2.34 0.39 -5.00
N LEU A 56 2.40 1.70 -5.23
CA LEU A 56 2.70 2.25 -6.55
C LEU A 56 4.10 1.82 -7.01
N ALA A 57 5.11 1.91 -6.15
CA ALA A 57 6.46 1.47 -6.48
C ALA A 57 6.52 -0.02 -6.83
N ILE A 58 5.81 -0.89 -6.09
CA ILE A 58 5.66 -2.31 -6.42
C ILE A 58 4.96 -2.48 -7.77
N THR A 59 3.92 -1.70 -8.06
CA THR A 59 3.20 -1.75 -9.34
C THR A 59 4.11 -1.39 -10.51
N VAL A 60 4.90 -0.32 -10.37
CA VAL A 60 5.89 0.11 -11.37
C VAL A 60 7.00 -0.92 -11.53
N ASP A 61 7.52 -1.47 -10.43
CA ASP A 61 8.51 -2.56 -10.41
C ASP A 61 8.02 -3.76 -11.24
N ARG A 62 6.76 -4.17 -11.01
CA ARG A 62 6.11 -5.25 -11.76
C ARG A 62 5.94 -4.91 -13.22
N TYR A 63 5.43 -3.72 -13.53
CA TYR A 63 5.26 -3.27 -14.91
C TYR A 63 6.57 -3.30 -15.69
N LEU A 64 7.64 -2.72 -15.14
CA LEU A 64 8.95 -2.68 -15.77
C LEU A 64 9.57 -4.08 -15.92
N SER A 65 9.39 -4.96 -14.93
CA SER A 65 9.89 -6.34 -15.01
C SER A 65 9.19 -7.16 -16.11
N LEU A 66 7.92 -6.89 -16.39
CA LEU A 66 7.16 -7.58 -17.44
C LEU A 66 7.41 -6.96 -18.82
N TYR A 67 7.53 -5.64 -18.89
CA TYR A 67 7.76 -4.93 -20.15
C TYR A 67 9.21 -5.12 -20.67
N ASN A 68 10.20 -5.06 -19.77
CA ASN A 68 11.62 -5.17 -20.08
C ASN A 68 12.25 -6.45 -19.50
N ALA A 69 11.60 -7.60 -19.69
CA ALA A 69 11.95 -8.86 -19.02
C ALA A 69 13.45 -9.27 -19.10
N LEU A 70 14.13 -8.96 -20.21
CA LEU A 70 15.54 -9.35 -20.43
C LEU A 70 16.56 -8.34 -19.88
N THR A 71 16.24 -7.04 -19.89
CA THR A 71 17.18 -5.97 -19.53
C THR A 71 17.01 -5.51 -18.09
N TYR A 72 15.79 -5.63 -17.54
CA TYR A 72 15.43 -5.08 -16.24
C TYR A 72 16.25 -5.64 -15.07
N HIS A 73 16.57 -6.94 -15.09
CA HIS A 73 17.33 -7.57 -14.02
C HIS A 73 18.85 -7.29 -14.10
N SER A 74 19.36 -6.91 -15.27
CA SER A 74 20.77 -6.55 -15.46
C SER A 74 21.06 -5.13 -14.95
N GLU A 75 20.11 -4.21 -15.12
CA GLU A 75 20.28 -2.79 -14.78
C GLU A 75 19.93 -2.47 -13.31
N ARG A 76 19.09 -3.28 -12.67
CA ARG A 76 18.58 -2.96 -11.34
C ARG A 76 19.57 -3.36 -10.24
N THR A 77 20.21 -2.37 -9.64
CA THR A 77 21.07 -2.56 -8.46
C THR A 77 20.30 -2.43 -7.13
N LEU A 78 20.87 -3.03 -6.08
CA LEU A 78 20.37 -2.89 -4.70
C LEU A 78 20.40 -1.42 -4.24
N GLY A 79 21.48 -0.70 -4.58
CA GLY A 79 21.67 0.70 -4.22
C GLY A 79 20.58 1.62 -4.78
N PHE A 80 20.22 1.43 -6.06
CA PHE A 80 19.12 2.18 -6.69
C PHE A 80 17.78 1.98 -5.95
N THR A 81 17.48 0.74 -5.58
CA THR A 81 16.24 0.40 -4.86
C THR A 81 16.23 1.01 -3.46
N CYS A 82 17.36 0.96 -2.75
CA CYS A 82 17.50 1.56 -1.44
C CYS A 82 17.32 3.09 -1.52
N ALA A 83 17.98 3.75 -2.46
CA ALA A 83 17.82 5.19 -2.69
C ALA A 83 16.38 5.58 -3.01
N MET A 84 15.69 4.82 -3.87
CA MET A 84 14.28 5.03 -4.19
C MET A 84 13.37 4.91 -2.96
N VAL A 85 13.57 3.88 -2.13
CA VAL A 85 12.82 3.70 -0.87
C VAL A 85 13.10 4.85 0.09
N LEU A 86 14.36 5.23 0.28
CA LEU A 86 14.74 6.34 1.16
C LEU A 86 14.08 7.66 0.74
N LEU A 87 14.17 8.03 -0.55
CA LEU A 87 13.55 9.24 -1.08
C LEU A 87 12.03 9.23 -0.91
N MET A 88 11.40 8.09 -1.15
CA MET A 88 9.97 7.91 -0.95
C MET A 88 9.58 8.11 0.53
N TRP A 89 10.32 7.51 1.47
CA TRP A 89 10.06 7.70 2.91
C TRP A 89 10.25 9.15 3.34
N LEU A 90 11.29 9.82 2.85
CA LEU A 90 11.52 11.25 3.14
C LEU A 90 10.34 12.10 2.66
N LEU A 91 9.80 11.82 1.46
CA LEU A 91 8.61 12.51 0.95
C LEU A 91 7.39 12.25 1.83
N CYS A 92 7.12 10.99 2.19
CA CYS A 92 5.97 10.64 3.03
C CYS A 92 6.06 11.21 4.44
N LEU A 93 7.26 11.24 5.04
CA LEU A 93 7.51 11.90 6.31
C LEU A 93 7.32 13.43 6.20
N GLY A 94 7.74 14.02 5.09
CA GLY A 94 7.47 15.43 4.79
C GLY A 94 5.98 15.74 4.77
N VAL A 95 5.17 14.90 4.11
CA VAL A 95 3.70 15.02 4.12
C VAL A 95 3.14 14.87 5.53
N GLY A 96 3.62 13.90 6.31
CA GLY A 96 3.19 13.73 7.71
C GLY A 96 3.59 14.86 8.65
N LEU A 97 4.60 15.66 8.30
CA LEU A 97 5.02 16.83 9.08
C LEU A 97 4.15 18.07 8.81
N LEU A 98 3.37 18.08 7.72
CA LEU A 98 2.54 19.24 7.34
C LEU A 98 1.60 19.73 8.45
N PRO A 99 0.87 18.86 9.20
CA PRO A 99 0.01 19.31 10.29
C PRO A 99 0.78 20.08 11.37
N LEU A 100 2.01 19.65 11.69
CA LEU A 100 2.90 20.32 12.65
C LEU A 100 3.40 21.67 12.14
N LEU A 101 3.56 21.82 10.82
CA LEU A 101 3.97 23.07 10.17
C LEU A 101 2.81 24.07 9.97
N GLY A 102 1.59 23.72 10.38
CA GLY A 102 0.45 24.62 10.34
C GLY A 102 -0.71 24.18 9.43
N TRP A 103 -0.64 23.01 8.80
CA TRP A 103 -1.79 22.42 8.09
C TRP A 103 -2.80 21.80 9.07
N ASN A 104 -3.24 22.59 10.04
CA ASN A 104 -4.18 22.16 11.06
C ASN A 104 -5.26 23.21 11.34
N CYS A 105 -6.35 22.75 11.95
CA CYS A 105 -7.52 23.53 12.30
C CYS A 105 -7.62 23.80 13.81
N LEU A 106 -6.53 23.65 14.57
CA LEU A 106 -6.55 23.82 16.04
C LEU A 106 -6.94 25.25 16.45
N ARG A 107 -6.56 26.26 15.65
CA ARG A 107 -6.92 27.67 15.88
C ARG A 107 -8.31 28.05 15.37
N ASP A 108 -8.81 27.38 14.34
CA ASP A 108 -10.12 27.66 13.75
C ASP A 108 -10.89 26.35 13.51
N GLN A 109 -11.74 26.03 14.49
CA GLN A 109 -12.50 24.80 14.51
C GLN A 109 -13.58 24.74 13.40
N SER A 110 -13.99 25.89 12.85
CA SER A 110 -14.99 25.96 11.78
C SER A 110 -14.46 25.40 10.45
N SER A 111 -13.14 25.53 10.24
CA SER A 111 -12.41 25.03 9.08
C SER A 111 -11.96 23.57 9.20
N CYS A 112 -12.30 22.86 10.29
CA CYS A 112 -11.92 21.46 10.48
C CYS A 112 -12.65 20.52 9.50
N SER A 113 -11.89 19.55 8.97
CA SER A 113 -12.42 18.40 8.24
C SER A 113 -12.86 17.28 9.18
N ILE A 114 -13.37 16.19 8.60
CA ILE A 114 -13.58 14.92 9.30
C ILE A 114 -12.27 14.28 9.81
N LEU A 115 -11.13 14.53 9.15
CA LEU A 115 -9.79 14.07 9.55
C LEU A 115 -9.14 15.07 10.51
N ARG A 116 -9.74 15.34 11.68
CA ARG A 116 -9.13 16.30 12.61
C ARG A 116 -7.73 15.83 13.07
N PRO A 117 -6.76 16.77 13.22
CA PRO A 117 -6.92 18.22 13.17
C PRO A 117 -6.65 18.85 11.79
N VAL A 118 -6.83 18.15 10.67
CA VAL A 118 -6.59 18.70 9.31
C VAL A 118 -7.76 19.59 8.85
N THR A 119 -7.46 20.70 8.16
CA THR A 119 -8.46 21.59 7.56
C THR A 119 -9.17 20.93 6.36
N LYS A 120 -10.37 21.41 6.00
CA LYS A 120 -11.15 20.90 4.87
C LYS A 120 -10.39 20.96 3.54
N ASP A 121 -9.78 22.09 3.23
CA ASP A 121 -9.04 22.28 1.97
C ASP A 121 -7.84 21.32 1.89
N ASN A 122 -7.08 21.19 2.98
CA ASN A 122 -5.93 20.29 3.02
C ASN A 122 -6.36 18.82 2.95
N ALA A 123 -7.45 18.44 3.62
CA ALA A 123 -8.03 17.11 3.51
C ALA A 123 -8.50 16.80 2.08
N ALA A 124 -9.08 17.80 1.38
CA ALA A 124 -9.47 17.67 -0.01
C ALA A 124 -8.26 17.49 -0.94
N VAL A 125 -7.19 18.26 -0.75
CA VAL A 125 -5.93 18.09 -1.49
C VAL A 125 -5.39 16.68 -1.30
N LEU A 126 -5.31 16.19 -0.06
CA LEU A 126 -4.86 14.83 0.25
C LEU A 126 -5.73 13.76 -0.42
N ALA A 127 -7.06 13.92 -0.39
CA ALA A 127 -7.99 12.99 -1.02
C ALA A 127 -7.87 12.99 -2.56
N VAL A 128 -7.76 14.16 -3.19
CA VAL A 128 -7.55 14.27 -4.65
C VAL A 128 -6.21 13.64 -5.04
N THR A 129 -5.11 13.96 -4.32
CA THR A 129 -3.81 13.35 -4.58
C THR A 129 -3.87 11.83 -4.45
N PHE A 130 -4.52 11.31 -3.42
CA PHE A 130 -4.73 9.88 -3.25
C PHE A 130 -5.49 9.25 -4.43
N LEU A 131 -6.60 9.86 -4.87
CA LEU A 131 -7.39 9.37 -6.00
C LEU A 131 -6.59 9.36 -7.31
N LEU A 132 -5.75 10.38 -7.54
CA LEU A 132 -4.85 10.43 -8.72
C LEU A 132 -3.80 9.32 -8.69
N LEU A 133 -3.15 9.10 -7.53
CA LEU A 133 -2.19 8.00 -7.36
C LEU A 133 -2.87 6.65 -7.57
N PHE A 134 -4.08 6.48 -7.03
CA PHE A 134 -4.87 5.28 -7.21
C PHE A 134 -5.24 5.05 -8.68
N ALA A 135 -5.68 6.08 -9.40
CA ALA A 135 -5.96 6.00 -10.83
C ALA A 135 -4.72 5.60 -11.65
N LEU A 136 -3.55 6.16 -11.32
CA LEU A 136 -2.28 5.78 -11.94
C LEU A 136 -1.95 4.30 -11.70
N MET A 137 -2.09 3.83 -10.45
CA MET A 137 -1.90 2.41 -10.11
C MET A 137 -2.84 1.53 -10.94
N MET A 138 -4.15 1.86 -10.95
CA MET A 138 -5.15 1.15 -11.74
C MET A 138 -4.77 1.08 -13.22
N GLN A 139 -4.34 2.20 -13.81
CA GLN A 139 -3.93 2.24 -15.21
C GLN A 139 -2.74 1.31 -15.49
N LEU A 140 -1.69 1.37 -14.66
CA LEU A 140 -0.52 0.49 -14.80
C LEU A 140 -0.92 -0.98 -14.67
N TYR A 141 -1.78 -1.31 -13.71
CA TYR A 141 -2.30 -2.68 -13.54
C TYR A 141 -3.10 -3.16 -14.75
N LEU A 142 -3.96 -2.33 -15.32
CA LEU A 142 -4.70 -2.68 -16.54
C LEU A 142 -3.75 -2.96 -17.71
N GLN A 143 -2.64 -2.21 -17.82
CA GLN A 143 -1.62 -2.47 -18.83
C GLN A 143 -0.88 -3.80 -18.57
N ILE A 144 -0.53 -4.08 -17.31
CA ILE A 144 0.04 -5.37 -16.91
C ILE A 144 -0.89 -6.52 -17.30
N CYS A 145 -2.19 -6.41 -16.97
CA CYS A 145 -3.18 -7.42 -17.32
C CYS A 145 -3.27 -7.60 -18.84
N LYS A 146 -3.31 -6.52 -19.63
CA LYS A 146 -3.32 -6.59 -21.10
C LYS A 146 -2.10 -7.32 -21.65
N ILE A 147 -0.91 -7.01 -21.13
CA ILE A 147 0.35 -7.67 -21.54
C ILE A 147 0.30 -9.16 -21.18
N ALA A 148 -0.09 -9.49 -19.95
CA ALA A 148 -0.21 -10.88 -19.49
C ALA A 148 -1.23 -11.68 -20.31
N PHE A 149 -2.39 -11.10 -20.64
CA PHE A 149 -3.40 -11.73 -21.49
C PHE A 149 -2.90 -11.95 -22.92
N ARG A 150 -2.16 -10.99 -23.50
CA ARG A 150 -1.56 -11.15 -24.83
C ARG A 150 -0.54 -12.28 -24.86
N HIS A 151 0.35 -12.36 -23.87
CA HIS A 151 1.32 -13.46 -23.76
C HIS A 151 0.64 -14.82 -23.54
N ALA A 152 -0.42 -14.88 -22.71
CA ALA A 152 -1.19 -16.10 -22.52
C ALA A 152 -1.89 -16.57 -23.82
N GLN A 153 -2.42 -15.64 -24.63
CA GLN A 153 -3.00 -15.96 -25.93
C GLN A 153 -1.97 -16.46 -26.94
N GLN A 154 -0.77 -15.85 -26.99
CA GLN A 154 0.31 -16.32 -27.86
C GLN A 154 0.80 -17.73 -27.48
N ILE A 155 0.91 -18.02 -26.18
CA ILE A 155 1.32 -19.35 -25.69
C ILE A 155 0.25 -20.41 -25.96
N ALA A 156 -1.04 -20.06 -25.88
CA ALA A 156 -2.15 -20.96 -26.20
C ALA A 156 -2.17 -21.40 -27.67
N VAL A 157 -1.64 -20.58 -28.58
CA VAL A 157 -1.51 -20.89 -30.01
C VAL A 157 -0.29 -21.79 -30.29
N GLN A 158 0.73 -21.81 -29.41
CA GLN A 158 2.03 -22.39 -29.72
C GLN A 158 2.33 -23.79 -29.10
N HIS A 159 1.72 -24.26 -27.99
CA HIS A 159 1.87 -25.67 -27.52
C HIS A 159 0.73 -26.19 -26.61
N GLN A 160 0.21 -27.41 -26.85
CA GLN A 160 -1.04 -27.96 -26.24
C GLN A 160 -0.95 -28.59 -24.83
N PHE A 161 0.22 -28.94 -24.28
CA PHE A 161 0.31 -29.66 -22.99
C PHE A 161 0.98 -28.88 -21.84
N ILE A 162 1.90 -27.93 -22.12
CA ILE A 162 2.52 -27.06 -21.11
C ILE A 162 1.65 -25.80 -20.88
N ALA A 163 0.88 -25.38 -21.89
CA ALA A 163 0.04 -24.20 -21.85
C ALA A 163 -1.14 -24.29 -20.88
N THR A 164 -1.71 -25.48 -20.61
CA THR A 164 -2.87 -25.61 -19.71
C THR A 164 -2.51 -25.37 -18.24
N ALA A 165 -1.36 -25.85 -17.78
CA ALA A 165 -0.86 -25.61 -16.42
C ALA A 165 -0.41 -24.15 -16.21
N GLN A 166 0.26 -23.55 -17.21
CA GLN A 166 0.73 -22.18 -17.14
C GLN A 166 -0.39 -21.15 -17.36
N ALA A 167 -1.39 -21.45 -18.19
CA ALA A 167 -2.60 -20.64 -18.38
C ALA A 167 -3.54 -20.66 -17.15
N THR A 168 -3.62 -21.79 -16.44
CA THR A 168 -4.39 -21.87 -15.18
C THR A 168 -3.67 -21.16 -14.03
N SER A 169 -2.33 -21.24 -13.97
CA SER A 169 -1.52 -20.45 -13.02
C SER A 169 -1.64 -18.94 -13.28
N THR A 170 -1.51 -18.48 -14.53
CA THR A 170 -1.69 -17.06 -14.89
C THR A 170 -3.11 -16.55 -14.68
N ARG A 171 -4.16 -17.34 -15.00
CA ARG A 171 -5.56 -16.98 -14.65
C ARG A 171 -5.77 -16.85 -13.14
N LYS A 172 -5.20 -17.76 -12.33
CA LYS A 172 -5.29 -17.70 -10.86
C LYS A 172 -4.52 -16.51 -10.29
N GLY A 173 -3.34 -16.19 -10.84
CA GLY A 173 -2.57 -14.98 -10.50
C GLY A 173 -3.31 -13.68 -10.83
N LEU A 174 -3.90 -13.58 -12.04
CA LEU A 174 -4.70 -12.42 -12.48
C LEU A 174 -5.99 -12.23 -11.67
N SER A 175 -6.70 -13.31 -11.35
CA SER A 175 -7.89 -13.26 -10.48
C SER A 175 -7.59 -12.69 -9.10
N THR A 176 -6.37 -12.90 -8.63
CA THR A 176 -5.93 -12.48 -7.30
C THR A 176 -5.52 -11.03 -7.28
N LEU A 177 -4.75 -10.61 -8.28
CA LEU A 177 -4.36 -9.21 -8.42
C LEU A 177 -5.61 -8.33 -8.64
N SER A 178 -6.59 -8.82 -9.42
CA SER A 178 -7.89 -8.15 -9.58
C SER A 178 -8.69 -8.10 -8.27
N LEU A 179 -8.61 -9.13 -7.41
CA LEU A 179 -9.24 -9.13 -6.10
C LEU A 179 -8.57 -8.12 -5.16
N ILE A 180 -7.24 -8.12 -5.06
CA ILE A 180 -6.48 -7.19 -4.20
C ILE A 180 -6.79 -5.74 -4.58
N LEU A 181 -6.77 -5.44 -5.87
CA LEU A 181 -7.01 -4.09 -6.39
C LEU A 181 -8.48 -3.68 -6.25
N GLY A 182 -9.42 -4.61 -6.46
CA GLY A 182 -10.84 -4.39 -6.26
C GLY A 182 -11.20 -4.16 -4.79
N THR A 183 -10.64 -4.95 -3.87
CA THR A 183 -10.81 -4.76 -2.42
C THR A 183 -10.22 -3.42 -1.99
N PHE A 184 -9.01 -3.07 -2.45
CA PHE A 184 -8.41 -1.78 -2.15
C PHE A 184 -9.30 -0.62 -2.62
N ALA A 185 -9.83 -0.69 -3.85
CA ALA A 185 -10.74 0.32 -4.40
C ALA A 185 -12.02 0.46 -3.55
N LEU A 186 -12.67 -0.66 -3.23
CA LEU A 186 -13.91 -0.68 -2.47
C LEU A 186 -13.72 -0.17 -1.03
N CYS A 187 -12.56 -0.41 -0.42
CA CYS A 187 -12.25 0.07 0.91
C CYS A 187 -11.91 1.57 0.94
N TRP A 188 -11.19 2.08 -0.05
CA TRP A 188 -10.63 3.43 -0.01
C TRP A 188 -11.43 4.50 -0.74
N ILE A 189 -12.05 4.19 -1.89
CA ILE A 189 -12.79 5.18 -2.68
C ILE A 189 -13.94 5.81 -1.89
N PRO A 190 -14.77 5.05 -1.15
CA PRO A 190 -15.85 5.64 -0.36
C PRO A 190 -15.34 6.64 0.68
N PHE A 191 -14.23 6.32 1.35
CA PHE A 191 -13.62 7.21 2.35
C PHE A 191 -13.00 8.46 1.70
N ALA A 192 -12.34 8.32 0.56
CA ALA A 192 -11.77 9.45 -0.18
C ALA A 192 -12.87 10.41 -0.68
N ILE A 193 -13.96 9.89 -1.24
CA ILE A 193 -15.12 10.70 -1.65
C ILE A 193 -15.75 11.39 -0.44
N TYR A 194 -15.95 10.66 0.66
CA TYR A 194 -16.50 11.23 1.89
C TYR A 194 -15.60 12.36 2.44
N SER A 195 -14.28 12.22 2.36
CA SER A 195 -13.32 13.27 2.77
C SER A 195 -13.40 14.54 1.93
N LEU A 196 -13.91 14.47 0.69
CA LEU A 196 -14.11 15.64 -0.18
C LEU A 196 -15.40 16.40 0.11
N VAL A 197 -16.43 15.70 0.62
CA VAL A 197 -17.79 16.24 0.74
C VAL A 197 -18.15 16.54 2.20
N ALA A 198 -17.61 15.78 3.15
CA ALA A 198 -18.02 15.83 4.54
C ALA A 198 -17.23 16.86 5.34
N ASP A 199 -17.98 17.60 6.14
CA ASP A 199 -17.47 18.60 7.08
C ASP A 199 -17.50 18.07 8.52
N SER A 200 -16.87 18.81 9.43
CA SER A 200 -16.83 18.50 10.86
C SER A 200 -18.20 18.49 11.56
N SER A 201 -19.28 18.89 10.88
CA SER A 201 -20.68 18.80 11.32
C SER A 201 -21.27 17.40 11.16
N TYR A 202 -20.68 16.55 10.32
CA TYR A 202 -21.19 15.19 10.10
C TYR A 202 -20.93 14.30 11.31
N PRO A 203 -21.86 13.37 11.65
CA PRO A 203 -21.67 12.44 12.74
C PRO A 203 -20.39 11.60 12.58
N ALA A 204 -19.60 11.51 13.65
CA ALA A 204 -18.35 10.74 13.67
C ALA A 204 -18.55 9.25 13.31
N VAL A 205 -19.75 8.71 13.55
CA VAL A 205 -20.11 7.34 13.17
C VAL A 205 -19.88 7.08 11.68
N TYR A 206 -20.26 8.01 10.79
CA TYR A 206 -20.04 7.84 9.35
C TYR A 206 -18.56 7.87 8.99
N THR A 207 -17.78 8.74 9.66
CA THR A 207 -16.32 8.80 9.49
C THR A 207 -15.69 7.46 9.86
N TYR A 208 -16.04 6.89 11.02
CA TYR A 208 -15.48 5.61 11.45
C TYR A 208 -15.94 4.43 10.59
N SER A 209 -17.21 4.41 10.17
CA SER A 209 -17.75 3.35 9.30
C SER A 209 -17.05 3.27 7.95
N LEU A 210 -16.55 4.40 7.42
CA LEU A 210 -15.81 4.44 6.16
C LEU A 210 -14.29 4.34 6.36
N ALA A 211 -13.77 4.88 7.46
CA ALA A 211 -12.34 4.82 7.78
C ALA A 211 -11.90 3.40 8.16
N LEU A 212 -12.72 2.63 8.87
CA LEU A 212 -12.36 1.30 9.36
C LEU A 212 -12.11 0.30 8.21
N PRO A 213 -12.97 0.19 7.18
CA PRO A 213 -12.65 -0.61 5.99
C PRO A 213 -11.36 -0.17 5.29
N ALA A 214 -11.13 1.14 5.18
CA ALA A 214 -9.92 1.69 4.57
C ALA A 214 -8.65 1.32 5.37
N THR A 215 -8.71 1.39 6.70
CA THR A 215 -7.56 1.04 7.57
C THR A 215 -7.34 -0.47 7.64
N CYS A 216 -8.41 -1.29 7.56
CA CYS A 216 -8.29 -2.74 7.50
C CYS A 216 -7.49 -3.23 6.28
N ASN A 217 -7.37 -2.42 5.22
CA ASN A 217 -6.53 -2.77 4.07
C ASN A 217 -5.06 -3.06 4.47
N SER A 218 -4.52 -2.33 5.44
CA SER A 218 -3.17 -2.59 5.97
C SER A 218 -3.05 -3.93 6.71
N LEU A 219 -4.15 -4.51 7.19
CA LEU A 219 -4.19 -5.87 7.74
C LEU A 219 -4.27 -6.95 6.65
N ILE A 220 -4.94 -6.63 5.54
CA ILE A 220 -5.14 -7.55 4.42
C ILE A 220 -3.81 -7.77 3.67
N ASN A 221 -2.96 -6.74 3.56
CA ASN A 221 -1.67 -6.80 2.86
C ASN A 221 -0.75 -7.94 3.36
N PRO A 222 -0.37 -8.06 4.66
CA PRO A 222 0.43 -9.19 5.15
C PRO A 222 -0.22 -10.55 4.92
N ILE A 223 -1.55 -10.66 5.06
CA ILE A 223 -2.30 -11.90 4.83
C ILE A 223 -2.14 -12.33 3.37
N ILE A 224 -2.34 -11.41 2.42
CA ILE A 224 -2.13 -11.69 1.00
C ILE A 224 -0.72 -12.21 0.76
N TYR A 225 0.32 -11.51 1.26
CA TYR A 225 1.70 -11.93 1.00
C TYR A 225 2.05 -13.28 1.65
N ALA A 226 1.59 -13.52 2.88
CA ALA A 226 1.79 -14.79 3.58
C ALA A 226 1.12 -15.96 2.85
N PHE A 227 -0.08 -15.78 2.28
CA PHE A 227 -0.78 -16.87 1.58
C PHE A 227 -0.44 -16.98 0.10
N ARG A 228 0.23 -16.00 -0.50
CA ARG A 228 0.54 -15.98 -1.94
C ARG A 228 1.99 -16.19 -2.30
N ASN A 229 2.94 -15.89 -1.41
CA ASN A 229 4.35 -16.04 -1.71
C ASN A 229 4.91 -17.32 -1.07
N PRO A 230 5.25 -18.36 -1.86
CA PRO A 230 5.74 -19.64 -1.33
C PRO A 230 7.07 -19.51 -0.58
N ASP A 231 7.91 -18.52 -0.91
CA ASP A 231 9.16 -18.27 -0.17
C ASP A 231 8.88 -17.69 1.22
N ILE A 232 7.85 -16.84 1.33
CA ILE A 232 7.39 -16.30 2.62
C ILE A 232 6.72 -17.42 3.44
N GLN A 233 5.91 -18.28 2.82
CA GLN A 233 5.33 -19.44 3.49
C GLN A 233 6.39 -20.38 4.06
N LYS A 234 7.42 -20.68 3.27
CA LYS A 234 8.53 -21.52 3.70
C LYS A 234 9.29 -20.87 4.85
N SER A 235 9.57 -19.57 4.76
CA SER A 235 10.26 -18.83 5.82
C SER A 235 9.41 -18.73 7.11
N LEU A 236 8.10 -18.51 6.99
CA LEU A 236 7.15 -18.51 8.11
C LEU A 236 7.05 -19.90 8.75
N TRP A 237 6.97 -20.96 7.96
CA TRP A 237 6.99 -22.33 8.47
C TRP A 237 8.28 -22.57 9.27
N LEU A 238 9.44 -22.21 8.71
CA LEU A 238 10.75 -22.41 9.36
C LEU A 238 10.87 -21.61 10.66
N ALA A 239 10.34 -20.39 10.70
CA ALA A 239 10.27 -19.57 11.90
C ALA A 239 9.31 -20.16 12.95
N CYS A 240 8.11 -20.62 12.56
CA CYS A 240 7.13 -21.22 13.45
C CYS A 240 7.56 -22.58 14.02
N CYS A 241 8.32 -23.37 13.25
CA CYS A 241 8.81 -24.67 13.69
C CYS A 241 10.20 -24.63 14.33
N GLY A 242 10.84 -23.45 14.42
CA GLY A 242 12.15 -23.27 15.04
C GLY A 242 13.33 -23.93 14.30
N CYS A 243 13.10 -24.45 13.09
CA CYS A 243 14.11 -25.11 12.29
C CYS A 243 14.76 -24.10 11.35
N ILE A 244 15.76 -23.34 11.80
CA ILE A 244 16.59 -22.51 10.90
C ILE A 244 17.71 -23.40 10.36
N PRO A 245 17.69 -23.81 9.08
CA PRO A 245 18.79 -24.60 8.52
C PRO A 245 20.01 -23.68 8.37
N SER A 246 21.18 -24.13 8.81
CA SER A 246 22.44 -23.37 8.82
C SER A 246 23.00 -23.00 7.43
N THR A 247 22.32 -23.39 6.35
CA THR A 247 22.71 -23.10 4.96
C THR A 247 21.53 -22.56 4.16
N PHE A 248 21.15 -21.30 4.37
CA PHE A 248 20.25 -20.59 3.46
C PHE A 248 21.02 -20.16 2.21
N SER A 249 21.31 -21.11 1.32
CA SER A 249 21.84 -20.79 -0.01
C SER A 249 20.72 -20.12 -0.80
N SER A 250 20.86 -18.80 -0.99
CA SER A 250 20.05 -18.01 -1.92
C SER A 250 20.37 -18.46 -3.35
N ARG A 251 19.74 -19.55 -3.81
CA ARG A 251 19.78 -19.94 -5.21
C ARG A 251 18.81 -19.03 -5.98
N PRO A 252 19.26 -18.19 -6.91
CA PRO A 252 18.34 -17.43 -7.75
C PRO A 252 17.59 -18.43 -8.64
N ARG A 253 16.27 -18.55 -8.48
CA ARG A 253 15.41 -19.29 -9.41
C ARG A 253 14.73 -18.35 -10.39
N THR A 254 14.62 -18.84 -11.62
CA THR A 254 14.21 -18.13 -12.83
C THR A 254 12.70 -17.90 -12.92
N SER A 255 12.36 -16.94 -13.79
CA SER A 255 11.08 -16.30 -14.17
C SER A 255 9.75 -17.10 -14.20
N SER A 256 9.71 -18.42 -13.98
CA SER A 256 8.48 -19.22 -14.16
C SER A 256 7.62 -19.39 -12.89
N ASP A 257 8.16 -19.08 -11.72
CA ASP A 257 7.58 -19.51 -10.43
C ASP A 257 6.93 -18.37 -9.61
N VAL A 258 6.73 -17.17 -10.19
CA VAL A 258 6.05 -16.01 -9.55
C VAL A 258 4.82 -15.58 -10.32
#